data_AF-A0A4R8QTC1-F1
#
_entry.id   AF-A0A4R8QTC1-F1
#
_cell.length_a   1.000
_cell.length_b   1.000
_cell.length_c   1.000
_cell.angle_alpha   90.00
_cell.angle_beta   90.00
_cell.angle_gamma   90.00
#
_symmetry.space_group_name_H-M   'P 1'
#
loop_
_entity.id
_entity.type
_entity.pdbx_description
1 polymer ?
#
loop_
_entity_poly.entity_id
_entity_poly.type
_entity_poly.pdbx_seq_one_letter_code
_entity_poly.pdbx_strand_id
1 'polypeptide(L)' 'MRYAGMLLAIWLIIGAIAVAQRGYFTSSPQTCASAGTIALTVIAGPLNYAGLNPVVTQCNIPQPSP' A
#
# COMPACT_ATOMS: atom_id res chain seq x y z
N MET A 1 -0.70 25.89 1.78
CA MET A 1 -1.38 25.11 2.84
C MET A 1 -2.75 24.55 2.43
N ARG A 2 -3.69 25.32 1.85
CA ARG A 2 -5.06 24.83 1.56
C ARG A 2 -5.15 23.65 0.56
N TYR A 3 -4.31 23.63 -0.46
CA TYR A 3 -4.33 22.59 -1.49
C TYR A 3 -3.61 21.30 -1.08
N ALA A 4 -2.64 21.37 -0.17
CA ALA A 4 -1.90 20.20 0.29
C ALA A 4 -2.81 19.19 1.01
N GLY A 5 -3.74 19.68 1.85
CA GLY A 5 -4.71 18.82 2.53
C GLY A 5 -5.69 18.15 1.55
N MET A 6 -6.14 18.87 0.52
CA MET A 6 -7.00 18.29 -0.52
C MET A 6 -6.26 17.21 -1.33
N LEU A 7 -5.01 17.47 -1.72
CA LEU A 7 -4.18 16.49 -2.42
C LEU A 7 -3.95 15.24 -1.57
N LEU A 8 -3.65 15.41 -0.26
CA LEU A 8 -3.49 14.30 0.67
C LEU A 8 -4.79 13.51 0.84
N ALA A 9 -5.94 14.18 0.94
CA ALA A 9 -7.23 13.51 1.06
C ALA A 9 -7.54 12.65 -0.18
N ILE A 10 -7.32 13.20 -1.39
CA ILE A 10 -7.48 12.45 -2.64
C ILE A 10 -6.53 11.25 -2.67
N TRP A 11 -5.27 11.44 -2.25
CA TRP A 11 -4.28 10.38 -2.17
C TRP A 11 -4.74 9.23 -1.25
N LEU A 12 -5.23 9.54 -0.05
CA LEU A 12 -5.72 8.55 0.91
C LEU A 12 -6.97 7.82 0.40
N ILE A 13 -7.87 8.51 -0.30
CA ILE A 13 -9.05 7.88 -0.92
C ILE A 13 -8.62 6.87 -1.98
N ILE A 14 -7.68 7.23 -2.86
CA ILE A 14 -7.13 6.30 -3.86
C ILE A 14 -6.47 5.11 -3.16
N GLY A 15 -5.76 5.34 -2.06
CA GLY A 15 -5.16 4.28 -1.24
C GLY A 15 -6.19 3.32 -0.67
N ALA A 16 -7.29 3.83 -0.12
CA ALA A 16 -8.39 3.01 0.39
C ALA A 16 -9.04 2.17 -0.73
N ILE A 17 -9.22 2.75 -1.93
CA ILE A 17 -9.70 2.02 -3.10
C ILE A 17 -8.72 0.88 -3.46
N ALA A 18 -7.41 1.12 -3.42
CA ALA A 18 -6.41 0.09 -3.70
C ALA A 18 -6.46 -1.08 -2.70
N VAL A 19 -6.71 -0.81 -1.43
CA VAL A 19 -6.93 -1.85 -0.40
C VAL A 19 -8.20 -2.65 -0.70
N ALA A 20 -9.30 -1.96 -1.06
CA ALA A 20 -10.57 -2.61 -1.39
C ALA A 20 -10.45 -3.52 -2.63
N GLN A 21 -9.76 -3.08 -3.68
CA GLN A 21 -9.53 -3.88 -4.88
C GLN A 21 -8.71 -5.15 -4.61
N ARG A 22 -7.80 -5.11 -3.63
CA ARG A 22 -7.06 -6.29 -3.17
C ARG A 22 -7.84 -7.18 -2.19
N GLY A 23 -9.05 -6.78 -1.79
CA GLY A 23 -9.89 -7.52 -0.85
C GLY A 23 -9.39 -7.54 0.59
N TYR A 24 -8.41 -6.70 0.94
CA TYR A 24 -7.76 -6.76 2.25
C TYR A 24 -8.67 -6.33 3.42
N PHE A 25 -9.77 -5.63 3.15
CA PHE A 25 -10.73 -5.28 4.20
C PHE A 25 -11.55 -6.47 4.71
N THR A 26 -11.79 -7.48 3.87
CA THR A 26 -12.69 -8.59 4.19
C THR A 26 -11.98 -9.94 4.23
N SER A 27 -10.89 -10.09 3.49
CA SER A 27 -10.27 -11.38 3.21
C SER A 27 -8.93 -11.58 3.94
N SER A 28 -8.44 -10.58 4.69
CA SER A 28 -7.16 -10.67 5.39
C SER A 28 -7.31 -11.16 6.84
N PRO A 29 -6.38 -12.01 7.33
CA PRO A 29 -6.30 -12.39 8.74
C PRO A 29 -6.16 -11.16 9.65
N GLN A 30 -6.76 -11.17 10.83
CA GLN A 30 -6.67 -10.04 11.77
C GLN A 30 -5.35 -10.11 12.56
N THR A 31 -4.25 -9.72 11.90
CA THR A 31 -2.89 -9.76 12.46
C THR A 31 -2.16 -8.44 12.24
N CYS A 32 -1.09 -8.19 13.01
CA CYS A 32 -0.23 -7.00 12.82
C CYS A 32 0.36 -6.93 11.41
N ALA A 33 0.70 -8.07 10.81
CA ALA A 33 1.21 -8.15 9.45
C ALA A 33 0.17 -7.68 8.42
N SER A 34 -1.08 -8.12 8.58
CA SER A 34 -2.19 -7.65 7.72
C SER A 34 -2.46 -6.16 7.90
N ALA A 35 -2.49 -5.67 9.14
CA ALA A 35 -2.67 -4.25 9.42
C ALA A 35 -1.56 -3.41 8.78
N GLY A 36 -0.30 -3.85 8.90
CA GLY A 36 0.85 -3.23 8.24
C GLY A 36 0.71 -3.25 6.71
N THR A 37 0.26 -4.37 6.14
CA THR A 37 0.03 -4.51 4.69
C THR A 37 -1.04 -3.54 4.19
N ILE A 38 -2.15 -3.40 4.93
CA ILE A 38 -3.21 -2.43 4.63
C ILE A 38 -2.64 -1.01 4.67
N ALA A 39 -1.95 -0.64 5.75
CA ALA A 39 -1.37 0.70 5.90
C ALA A 39 -0.37 1.05 4.78
N LEU A 40 0.55 0.12 4.46
CA LEU A 40 1.48 0.26 3.34
C LEU A 40 0.74 0.40 2.00
N THR A 41 -0.33 -0.36 1.80
CA THR A 41 -1.12 -0.28 0.57
C THR A 41 -1.86 1.06 0.45
N VAL A 42 -2.35 1.65 1.54
CA VAL A 42 -2.96 2.99 1.49
C VAL A 42 -1.93 4.06 1.09
N ILE A 43 -0.70 3.97 1.62
CA ILE A 43 0.34 4.99 1.39
C ILE A 43 0.99 4.83 0.02
N ALA A 44 1.38 3.60 -0.34
CA ALA A 44 2.15 3.31 -1.56
C ALA A 44 1.28 2.85 -2.74
N GLY A 45 0.06 2.37 -2.49
CA GLY A 45 -0.89 1.92 -3.52
C GLY A 45 -1.16 2.96 -4.61
N PRO A 46 -1.42 4.24 -4.27
CA PRO A 46 -1.67 5.29 -5.27
C PRO A 46 -0.54 5.49 -6.28
N LEU A 47 0.71 5.16 -5.93
CA LEU A 47 1.85 5.26 -6.86
C LEU A 47 1.65 4.42 -8.12
N ASN A 48 0.98 3.26 -8.03
CA ASN A 48 0.66 2.41 -9.18
C ASN A 48 -0.29 3.11 -10.17
N TYR A 49 -1.22 3.93 -9.66
CA TYR A 49 -2.16 4.70 -10.47
C TYR A 49 -1.52 5.96 -11.06
N ALA A 50 -0.47 6.46 -10.41
CA ALA A 50 0.38 7.53 -10.92
C ALA A 50 1.39 7.04 -11.98
N GLY A 51 1.36 5.76 -12.36
CA GLY A 51 2.29 5.17 -13.33
C GLY A 51 3.72 4.98 -12.80
N LEU A 52 3.91 5.12 -11.49
CA LEU A 52 5.19 4.90 -10.83
C LEU A 52 5.32 3.41 -10.49
N ASN A 53 6.46 2.80 -10.85
CA ASN A 53 6.77 1.40 -10.56
C ASN A 53 7.88 1.30 -9.49
N PRO A 54 7.56 1.44 -8.20
CA PRO A 54 8.55 1.35 -7.13
C PRO A 54 9.01 -0.11 -6.96
N VAL A 55 10.22 -0.41 -7.44
CA VAL A 55 10.86 -1.72 -7.25
C VAL A 55 11.80 -1.64 -6.06
N VAL A 56 11.72 -2.61 -5.14
CA VAL A 56 12.67 -2.72 -4.03
C VAL A 56 14.01 -3.20 -4.61
N THR A 57 14.99 -2.31 -4.70
CA THR A 57 16.29 -2.60 -5.34
C THR A 57 17.26 -3.36 -4.42
N GLN A 58 17.01 -3.34 -3.11
CA GLN A 58 17.86 -3.99 -2.10
C GLN A 58 17.03 -4.95 -1.25
N CYS A 59 16.73 -6.12 -1.82
CA CYS A 59 16.09 -7.21 -1.07
C CYS A 59 17.16 -8.28 -0.76
N ASN A 60 17.72 -8.25 0.45
CA ASN A 60 18.60 -9.32 0.95
C ASN A 60 17.73 -10.47 1.47
N ILE A 61 17.15 -11.24 0.55
CA ILE A 61 16.42 -12.46 0.87
C ILE A 61 17.42 -13.60 1.14
N PRO A 62 17.35 -14.27 2.31
CA PRO A 62 18.20 -15.41 2.58
C PRO A 62 17.92 -16.54 1.59
N GLN A 63 18.99 -17.20 1.15
CA GLN A 63 18.91 -18.39 0.28
C GLN A 63 18.11 -19.50 0.97
N PRO A 64 17.18 -20.19 0.28
CA PRO A 64 16.41 -21.28 0.87
C PRO A 64 17.32 -22.38 1.41
N SER A 65 17.00 -22.89 2.60
CA SER A 65 17.62 -24.11 3.13
C SER A 65 17.26 -25.32 2.25
N PRO A 66 18.15 -26.31 2.08
CA PRO A 66 17.83 -27.57 1.42
C PRO A 66 16.67 -28.33 2.06
#